data_AF-A0A955EI55-F1
#
_entry.id   AF-A0A955EI55-F1
#
_cell.length_a   1.000
_cell.length_b   1.000
_cell.length_c   1.000
_cell.angle_alpha   90.00
_cell.angle_beta   90.00
_cell.angle_gamma   90.00
#
_symmetry.space_group_name_H-M   'P 1'
#
loop_
_entity.id
_entity.type
_entity.pdbx_description
1 polymer ?
#
loop_
_entity_poly.entity_id
_entity_poly.type
_entity_poly.pdbx_seq_one_letter_code
_entity_poly.pdbx_strand_id
1 'polypeptide(L)'
;MRNIELITTGGTIEKTYDDFTGSLSNRGSIVRRMLARLKLPETQVRVMELMSKDSLDLTDDDRGRIVRVVRAASELADAVVLLHGTDTLQDTGERLRRDLADISVPIILTGAMRPFEMKRSDALQNLTEALLAAAILAPGVYFVGHGQVLPFPGVVKDRSRGTFVRESDRRG
;
A
#
# COMPACT_ATOMS: atom_id res chain seq x y z
N MET A 1 -4.28 17.53 13.85
CA MET A 1 -4.52 16.15 13.37
C MET A 1 -4.02 16.06 11.94
N ARG A 2 -3.19 15.06 11.65
CA ARG A 2 -2.67 14.76 10.31
C ARG A 2 -3.71 13.97 9.51
N ASN A 3 -3.92 14.33 8.26
CA ASN A 3 -4.86 13.68 7.36
C ASN A 3 -4.12 12.76 6.40
N ILE A 4 -4.37 11.46 6.49
CA ILE A 4 -3.82 10.45 5.57
C ILE A 4 -4.95 9.89 4.72
N GLU A 5 -4.79 9.95 3.40
CA GLU A 5 -5.65 9.19 2.48
C GLU A 5 -5.07 7.80 2.29
N LEU A 6 -5.77 6.78 2.77
CA LEU A 6 -5.44 5.37 2.56
C LEU A 6 -6.28 4.83 1.42
N ILE A 7 -5.63 4.57 0.29
CA ILE A 7 -6.26 4.00 -0.91
C ILE A 7 -5.96 2.50 -0.95
N THR A 8 -6.97 1.68 -1.20
CA THR A 8 -6.79 0.24 -1.44
C THR A 8 -7.11 -0.12 -2.89
N THR A 9 -6.27 -0.98 -3.49
CA THR A 9 -6.49 -1.50 -4.86
C THR A 9 -6.88 -2.98 -4.86
N GLY A 10 -7.13 -3.55 -3.68
CA GLY A 10 -7.40 -4.97 -3.50
C GLY A 10 -6.16 -5.84 -3.29
N GLY A 11 -6.37 -7.15 -3.41
CA GLY A 11 -5.37 -8.19 -3.16
C GLY A 11 -5.65 -8.97 -1.88
N THR A 12 -4.77 -9.93 -1.58
CA THR A 12 -4.88 -10.94 -0.51
C THR A 12 -5.17 -10.39 0.89
N ILE A 13 -4.93 -9.11 1.15
CA ILE A 13 -5.28 -8.45 2.43
C ILE A 13 -6.79 -8.23 2.57
N GLU A 14 -7.57 -8.10 1.49
CA GLU A 14 -9.01 -7.79 1.56
C GLU A 14 -9.94 -9.01 1.40
N LYS A 15 -9.41 -10.18 1.08
CA LYS A 15 -10.21 -11.42 0.98
C LYS A 15 -10.43 -12.02 2.38
N THR A 16 -11.62 -11.82 2.95
CA THR A 16 -12.13 -12.72 4.01
C THR A 16 -12.57 -14.03 3.35
N TYR A 17 -11.85 -15.12 3.62
CA TYR A 17 -12.25 -16.46 3.17
C TYR A 17 -13.18 -17.07 4.21
N ASP A 18 -14.43 -17.38 3.83
CA ASP A 18 -15.37 -18.08 4.69
C ASP A 18 -15.29 -19.59 4.39
N ASP A 19 -14.48 -20.30 5.19
CA ASP A 19 -14.23 -21.76 5.07
C ASP A 19 -15.51 -22.60 5.14
N PHE A 20 -16.61 -22.07 5.69
CA PHE A 20 -17.86 -22.80 5.89
C PHE A 20 -18.85 -22.73 4.73
N THR A 21 -18.81 -21.65 3.94
CA THR A 21 -19.81 -21.39 2.89
C THR A 21 -19.25 -21.42 1.47
N GLY A 22 -17.92 -21.45 1.32
CA GLY A 22 -17.27 -21.36 0.00
C GLY A 22 -17.60 -20.07 -0.75
N SER A 23 -18.09 -19.04 -0.05
CA SER A 23 -18.60 -17.80 -0.62
C SER A 23 -17.89 -16.58 -0.05
N LEU A 24 -17.67 -15.57 -0.90
CA LEU A 24 -17.12 -14.28 -0.50
C LEU A 24 -18.21 -13.51 0.27
N SER A 25 -18.23 -13.62 1.60
CA SER A 25 -19.18 -12.88 2.45
C SER A 25 -18.60 -11.55 2.95
N ASN A 26 -19.48 -10.54 3.04
CA ASN A 26 -19.16 -9.14 3.30
C ASN A 26 -18.90 -8.89 4.81
N ARG A 27 -17.82 -9.43 5.38
CA ARG A 27 -17.47 -9.27 6.82
C ARG A 27 -16.69 -7.99 7.16
N GLY A 28 -16.77 -6.97 6.30
CA GLY A 28 -16.16 -5.67 6.50
C GLY A 28 -14.70 -5.58 6.03
N SER A 29 -14.33 -4.40 5.55
CA SER A 29 -13.00 -4.07 5.02
C SER A 29 -11.88 -4.46 5.98
N ILE A 30 -10.98 -5.36 5.57
CA ILE A 30 -9.88 -5.83 6.42
C ILE A 30 -8.97 -4.67 6.84
N VAL A 31 -8.77 -3.66 5.98
CA VAL A 31 -8.01 -2.47 6.37
C VAL A 31 -8.67 -1.71 7.52
N ARG A 32 -10.01 -1.61 7.55
CA ARG A 32 -10.72 -0.99 8.68
C ARG A 32 -10.55 -1.80 9.96
N ARG A 33 -10.53 -3.14 9.87
CA ARG A 33 -10.22 -4.02 11.01
C ARG A 33 -8.79 -3.82 11.50
N MET A 34 -7.82 -3.63 10.60
CA MET A 34 -6.43 -3.31 10.97
C MET A 34 -6.35 -1.94 11.66
N LEU A 35 -6.96 -0.91 11.08
CA LEU A 35 -6.97 0.44 11.66
C LEU A 35 -7.63 0.48 13.05
N ALA A 36 -8.70 -0.30 13.27
CA ALA A 36 -9.36 -0.40 14.58
C ALA A 36 -8.48 -1.01 15.69
N ARG A 37 -7.37 -1.69 15.33
CA ARG A 37 -6.37 -2.19 16.29
C ARG A 37 -5.31 -1.16 16.67
N LEU A 38 -5.27 -0.02 15.98
CA LEU A 38 -4.27 1.02 16.17
C LEU A 38 -4.83 2.17 17.02
N LYS A 39 -3.96 2.77 17.84
CA LYS A 39 -4.27 4.00 18.58
C LYS A 39 -3.62 5.19 17.87
N LEU A 40 -4.44 5.97 17.16
CA LEU A 40 -3.99 7.06 16.26
C LEU A 40 -4.55 8.43 16.71
N PRO A 41 -4.16 8.96 17.88
CA PRO A 41 -4.75 10.19 18.43
C PRO A 41 -4.47 11.44 17.58
N GLU A 42 -3.32 11.46 16.89
CA GLU A 42 -2.88 12.61 16.08
C GLU A 42 -3.08 12.40 14.58
N THR A 43 -3.72 11.31 14.16
CA THR A 43 -3.82 10.92 12.74
C THR A 43 -5.23 10.50 12.39
N GLN A 44 -5.83 11.21 11.44
CA GLN A 44 -7.08 10.83 10.79
C GLN A 44 -6.77 10.06 9.51
N VAL A 45 -7.27 8.84 9.42
CA VAL A 45 -7.14 8.02 8.21
C VAL A 45 -8.49 7.97 7.50
N ARG A 46 -8.54 8.48 6.27
CA ARG A 46 -9.68 8.27 5.36
C ARG A 46 -9.37 7.09 4.46
N VAL A 47 -10.27 6.12 4.40
CA VAL A 47 -10.11 4.93 3.58
C VAL A 47 -10.95 5.07 2.31
N MET A 48 -10.28 4.95 1.16
CA MET A 48 -10.89 4.89 -0.17
C MET A 48 -10.60 3.53 -0.80
N GLU A 49 -11.65 2.76 -1.03
CA GLU A 49 -11.55 1.47 -1.74
C GLU A 49 -11.68 1.75 -3.24
N LEU A 50 -10.56 1.83 -3.95
CA LEU A 50 -10.53 2.19 -5.37
C LEU A 50 -10.98 1.02 -6.25
N MET A 51 -10.51 -0.19 -5.93
CA MET A 51 -10.84 -1.42 -6.64
C MET A 51 -10.50 -2.63 -5.78
N SER A 52 -10.96 -3.82 -6.18
CA SER A 52 -10.62 -5.09 -5.54
C SER A 52 -10.10 -6.09 -6.56
N LYS A 53 -8.84 -5.92 -6.99
CA LYS A 53 -8.17 -6.79 -7.98
C LYS A 53 -6.94 -7.45 -7.39
N ASP A 54 -6.60 -8.65 -7.89
CA ASP A 54 -5.27 -9.18 -7.66
C ASP A 54 -4.25 -8.30 -8.39
N SER A 55 -3.09 -8.05 -7.79
CA SER A 55 -2.06 -7.23 -8.42
C SER A 55 -1.58 -7.79 -9.76
N LEU A 56 -1.64 -9.10 -9.96
CA LEU A 56 -1.33 -9.75 -11.24
C LEU A 56 -2.37 -9.46 -12.34
N ASP A 57 -3.60 -9.13 -11.95
CA ASP A 57 -4.71 -8.82 -12.87
C ASP A 57 -4.85 -7.31 -13.15
N LEU A 58 -4.02 -6.47 -12.53
CA LEU A 58 -4.03 -5.03 -12.77
C LEU A 58 -3.51 -4.75 -14.18
N THR A 59 -4.29 -4.01 -14.95
CA THR A 59 -3.94 -3.52 -16.29
C THR A 59 -3.23 -2.16 -16.25
N ASP A 60 -2.75 -1.68 -17.38
CA ASP A 60 -2.22 -0.33 -17.51
C ASP A 60 -3.31 0.74 -17.26
N ASP A 61 -4.54 0.49 -17.69
CA ASP A 61 -5.68 1.38 -17.42
C ASP A 61 -5.98 1.48 -15.92
N ASP A 62 -5.87 0.35 -15.20
CA ASP A 62 -6.00 0.33 -13.74
C ASP A 62 -4.91 1.17 -13.07
N ARG A 63 -3.66 1.06 -13.52
CA ARG A 63 -2.56 1.90 -13.03
C ARG A 63 -2.75 3.38 -13.37
N GLY A 64 -3.29 3.68 -14.56
CA GLY A 64 -3.70 5.04 -14.92
C GLY A 64 -4.76 5.60 -13.98
N ARG A 65 -5.73 4.78 -13.55
CA ARG A 65 -6.72 5.16 -12.53
C ARG A 65 -6.06 5.41 -11.17
N ILE A 66 -5.14 4.53 -10.74
CA ILE A 66 -4.38 4.69 -9.50
C ILE A 66 -3.64 6.03 -9.50
N VAL A 67 -2.90 6.36 -10.56
CA VAL A 67 -2.16 7.64 -10.67
C VAL A 67 -3.10 8.84 -10.52
N ARG A 68 -4.26 8.84 -11.20
CA ARG A 68 -5.23 9.94 -11.11
C ARG A 68 -5.79 10.12 -9.70
N VAL A 69 -6.11 9.01 -9.03
CA VAL A 69 -6.67 9.04 -7.67
C VAL A 69 -5.63 9.46 -6.66
N VAL A 70 -4.40 8.93 -6.75
CA VAL A 70 -3.29 9.35 -5.87
C VAL A 70 -2.97 10.83 -6.05
N ARG A 71 -2.99 11.36 -7.29
CA ARG A 71 -2.82 12.79 -7.56
C ARG A 71 -3.89 13.62 -6.84
N ALA A 72 -5.16 13.31 -7.05
CA ALA A 72 -6.26 14.03 -6.42
C ALA A 72 -6.20 13.95 -4.88
N ALA A 73 -5.84 12.79 -4.33
CA ALA A 73 -5.66 12.61 -2.89
C ALA A 73 -4.49 13.44 -2.34
N SER A 74 -3.39 13.54 -3.10
CA SER A 74 -2.19 14.27 -2.69
C SER A 74 -2.39 15.79 -2.59
N GLU A 75 -3.44 16.31 -3.24
CA GLU A 75 -3.84 17.72 -3.15
C GLU A 75 -4.68 18.03 -1.89
N LEU A 76 -5.24 17.00 -1.24
CA LEU A 76 -6.24 17.14 -0.16
C LEU A 76 -5.79 16.57 1.19
N ALA A 77 -4.72 15.77 1.22
CA ALA A 77 -4.21 15.09 2.40
C ALA A 77 -2.73 15.42 2.65
N ASP A 78 -2.26 15.25 3.88
CA ASP A 78 -0.86 15.47 4.25
C ASP A 78 0.05 14.33 3.76
N ALA A 79 -0.53 13.18 3.42
CA ALA A 79 0.14 12.01 2.88
C ALA A 79 -0.86 11.05 2.22
N VAL A 80 -0.36 10.22 1.30
CA VAL A 80 -1.13 9.15 0.67
C VAL A 80 -0.49 7.80 0.97
N VAL A 81 -1.28 6.83 1.45
CA VAL A 81 -0.87 5.44 1.62
C VAL A 81 -1.65 4.57 0.64
N LEU A 82 -0.96 3.94 -0.31
CA LEU A 82 -1.51 3.00 -1.27
C LEU A 82 -1.26 1.57 -0.78
N LEU A 83 -2.31 0.91 -0.30
CA LEU A 83 -2.29 -0.52 0.02
C LEU A 83 -2.53 -1.33 -1.27
N HIS A 84 -1.50 -2.06 -1.68
CA HIS A 84 -1.44 -2.72 -2.99
C HIS A 84 -0.96 -4.18 -2.87
N GLY A 85 -1.40 -5.04 -3.78
CA GLY A 85 -0.87 -6.41 -3.88
C GLY A 85 0.62 -6.41 -4.27
N THR A 86 1.41 -7.29 -3.66
CA THR A 86 2.87 -7.16 -3.74
C THR A 86 3.46 -7.58 -5.09
N ASP A 87 2.79 -8.42 -5.88
CA ASP A 87 3.39 -8.98 -7.11
C ASP A 87 3.72 -7.95 -8.18
N THR A 88 2.91 -6.90 -8.30
CA THR A 88 3.13 -5.81 -9.28
C THR A 88 3.23 -4.43 -8.62
N LEU A 89 3.45 -4.38 -7.30
CA LEU A 89 3.63 -3.12 -6.55
C LEU A 89 4.77 -2.29 -7.14
N GLN A 90 5.87 -2.94 -7.52
CA GLN A 90 7.02 -2.28 -8.15
C GLN A 90 6.59 -1.52 -9.42
N ASP A 91 5.75 -2.11 -10.26
CA ASP A 91 5.33 -1.51 -11.53
C ASP A 91 4.42 -0.29 -11.29
N THR A 92 3.52 -0.39 -10.31
CA THR A 92 2.67 0.74 -9.90
C THR A 92 3.49 1.88 -9.28
N GLY A 93 4.49 1.57 -8.45
CA GLY A 93 5.37 2.56 -7.84
C GLY A 93 6.25 3.30 -8.86
N GLU A 94 6.81 2.56 -9.83
CA GLU A 94 7.53 3.16 -10.97
C GLU A 94 6.62 4.08 -11.79
N ARG A 95 5.37 3.65 -12.03
CA ARG A 95 4.39 4.46 -12.77
C ARG A 95 4.04 5.74 -12.01
N LEU A 96 3.79 5.67 -10.70
CA LEU A 96 3.52 6.83 -9.87
C LEU A 96 4.69 7.81 -9.87
N ARG A 97 5.91 7.31 -9.70
CA ARG A 97 7.11 8.15 -9.70
C ARG A 97 7.34 8.85 -11.03
N ARG A 98 6.99 8.20 -12.14
CA ARG A 98 7.12 8.73 -13.51
C ARG A 98 6.04 9.77 -13.85
N ASP A 99 4.79 9.49 -13.50
CA ASP A 99 3.64 10.24 -13.99
C ASP A 99 3.19 11.37 -13.05
N LEU A 100 3.65 11.36 -11.79
CA LEU A 100 3.41 12.45 -10.85
C LEU A 100 4.57 13.44 -10.87
N ALA A 101 4.35 14.58 -11.52
CA ALA A 101 5.18 15.76 -11.37
C ALA A 101 4.83 16.49 -10.07
N ASP A 102 5.79 17.24 -9.50
CA ASP A 102 5.60 18.16 -8.38
C ASP A 102 4.92 17.54 -7.15
N ILE A 103 5.38 16.35 -6.75
CA ILE A 103 4.89 15.65 -5.56
C ILE A 103 5.14 16.54 -4.32
N SER A 104 4.06 16.98 -3.68
CA SER A 104 4.07 17.90 -2.53
C SER A 104 3.90 17.21 -1.18
N VAL A 105 3.57 15.91 -1.16
CA VAL A 105 3.36 15.09 0.03
C VAL A 105 3.95 13.68 -0.15
N PRO A 106 4.29 12.95 0.91
CA PRO A 106 4.76 11.57 0.78
C PRO A 106 3.64 10.65 0.26
N ILE A 107 3.99 9.86 -0.76
CA ILE A 107 3.17 8.80 -1.34
C ILE A 107 3.83 7.47 -1.03
N ILE A 108 3.16 6.65 -0.24
CA ILE A 108 3.72 5.41 0.29
C ILE A 108 2.93 4.23 -0.25
N LEU A 109 3.62 3.37 -0.98
CA LEU A 109 3.13 2.06 -1.37
C LEU A 109 3.50 1.06 -0.28
N THR A 110 2.52 0.26 0.14
CA THR A 110 2.74 -0.86 1.04
C THR A 110 1.84 -2.03 0.67
N GLY A 111 2.10 -3.19 1.25
CA GLY A 111 1.36 -4.42 0.99
C GLY A 111 1.77 -5.49 1.99
N ALA A 112 1.30 -6.71 1.79
CA ALA A 112 1.65 -7.84 2.64
C ALA A 112 1.99 -9.05 1.77
N MET A 113 3.00 -9.80 2.19
CA MET A 113 3.34 -11.10 1.60
C MET A 113 2.39 -12.20 2.07
N ARG A 114 1.77 -12.02 3.24
CA ARG A 114 0.79 -12.95 3.80
C ARG A 114 -0.54 -12.28 4.14
N PRO A 115 -1.69 -12.92 3.83
CA PRO A 115 -3.00 -12.41 4.24
C PRO A 115 -3.05 -12.10 5.74
N PHE A 116 -3.76 -11.03 6.11
CA PHE A 116 -3.89 -10.55 7.49
C PHE A 116 -4.38 -11.62 8.48
N GLU A 117 -5.21 -12.55 8.01
CA GLU A 117 -5.83 -13.60 8.83
C GLU A 117 -4.87 -14.76 9.15
N MET A 118 -3.69 -14.82 8.52
CA MET A 118 -2.68 -15.84 8.81
C MET A 118 -1.84 -15.51 10.05
N LYS A 119 -1.43 -16.55 10.78
CA LYS A 119 -0.42 -16.42 11.85
C LYS A 119 0.88 -15.87 11.26
N ARG A 120 1.47 -14.88 11.94
CA ARG A 120 2.68 -14.16 11.50
C ARG A 120 2.50 -13.47 10.13
N SER A 121 1.34 -12.84 9.92
CA SER A 121 1.15 -11.91 8.80
C SER A 121 1.92 -10.61 9.04
N ASP A 122 2.52 -10.10 7.98
CA ASP A 122 3.20 -8.82 7.90
C ASP A 122 2.24 -7.64 7.63
N ALA A 123 0.95 -7.89 7.39
CA ALA A 123 0.00 -6.85 6.98
C ALA A 123 -0.17 -5.71 7.99
N LEU A 124 -0.34 -6.05 9.29
CA LEU A 124 -0.49 -5.03 10.33
C LEU A 124 0.81 -4.27 10.55
N GLN A 125 1.95 -4.97 10.54
CA GLN A 125 3.27 -4.37 10.67
C GLN A 125 3.50 -3.35 9.55
N ASN A 126 3.36 -3.77 8.29
CA ASN A 126 3.63 -2.94 7.14
C ASN A 126 2.67 -1.73 7.07
N LEU A 127 1.39 -1.91 7.44
CA LEU A 127 0.46 -0.79 7.55
C LEU A 127 0.88 0.22 8.64
N THR A 128 1.26 -0.26 9.82
CA THR A 128 1.73 0.63 10.91
C THR A 128 2.99 1.38 10.51
N GLU A 129 3.94 0.70 9.87
CA GLU A 129 5.16 1.32 9.34
C GLU A 129 4.85 2.36 8.27
N ALA A 130 3.93 2.08 7.34
CA ALA A 130 3.50 3.02 6.31
C ALA A 130 2.84 4.27 6.89
N LEU A 131 1.96 4.12 7.90
CA LEU A 131 1.33 5.25 8.58
C LEU A 131 2.34 6.11 9.35
N LEU A 132 3.35 5.50 9.97
CA LEU A 132 4.43 6.23 10.62
C LEU A 132 5.33 6.93 9.59
N ALA A 133 5.68 6.27 8.49
CA ALA A 133 6.48 6.84 7.42
C ALA A 133 5.76 8.03 6.76
N ALA A 134 4.44 7.94 6.55
CA ALA A 134 3.60 9.04 6.10
C ALA A 134 3.71 10.25 7.04
N ALA A 135 4.09 10.02 8.30
CA ALA A 135 4.21 11.06 9.28
C ALA A 135 5.53 11.85 9.23
N ILE A 136 6.59 11.27 8.66
CA ILE A 136 7.97 11.77 8.83
C ILE A 136 8.75 11.92 7.52
N LEU A 137 8.30 11.29 6.43
CA LEU A 137 8.98 11.36 5.14
C LEU A 137 8.68 12.67 4.42
N ALA A 138 9.71 13.19 3.74
CA ALA A 138 9.56 14.28 2.79
C ALA A 138 8.78 13.84 1.54
N PRO A 139 8.23 14.78 0.75
CA PRO A 139 7.51 14.46 -0.48
C PRO A 139 8.29 13.56 -1.42
N GLY A 140 7.62 12.56 -1.99
CA GLY A 140 8.23 11.53 -2.84
C GLY A 140 7.39 10.26 -2.90
N VAL A 141 7.82 9.30 -3.73
CA VAL A 141 7.17 7.98 -3.85
C VAL A 141 8.07 6.92 -3.21
N TYR A 142 7.53 6.16 -2.27
CA TYR A 142 8.28 5.19 -1.48
C TYR A 142 7.55 3.85 -1.42
N PHE A 143 8.31 2.76 -1.34
CA PHE A 143 7.83 1.54 -0.71
C PHE A 143 8.17 1.58 0.78
N VAL A 144 7.23 1.16 1.63
CA VAL A 144 7.46 0.98 3.07
C VAL A 144 6.92 -0.37 3.53
N GLY A 145 7.75 -1.14 4.22
CA GLY A 145 7.41 -2.43 4.80
C GLY A 145 8.64 -3.17 5.29
N HIS A 146 8.43 -4.16 6.17
CA HIS A 146 9.50 -4.95 6.80
C HIS A 146 10.63 -4.10 7.42
N GLY A 147 10.29 -2.95 8.01
CA GLY A 147 11.24 -2.05 8.67
C GLY A 147 12.11 -1.24 7.71
N GLN A 148 11.72 -1.13 6.43
CA GLN A 148 12.50 -0.43 5.41
C GLN A 148 11.68 0.66 4.72
N VAL A 149 12.36 1.74 4.31
CA VAL A 149 11.86 2.77 3.42
C VAL A 149 12.72 2.77 2.16
N LEU A 150 12.12 2.48 1.01
CA LEU A 150 12.82 2.41 -0.28
C LEU A 150 12.21 3.46 -1.22
N PRO A 151 12.96 4.49 -1.65
CA PRO A 151 12.44 5.47 -2.60
C PRO A 151 12.32 4.85 -4.00
N PHE A 152 11.32 5.25 -4.77
CA PHE A 152 11.26 4.99 -6.22
C PHE A 152 12.03 6.08 -7.00
N PRO A 153 12.65 5.77 -8.15
CA PRO A 153 12.62 4.50 -8.87
C PRO A 153 13.67 3.48 -8.36
N GLY A 154 13.57 2.23 -8.81
CA GLY A 154 14.52 1.14 -8.58
C GLY A 154 14.16 0.21 -7.41
N VAL A 155 12.89 0.12 -7.02
CA VAL A 155 12.41 -0.81 -5.98
C VAL A 155 11.89 -2.08 -6.64
N VAL A 156 12.37 -3.25 -6.20
CA VAL A 156 12.04 -4.54 -6.82
C VAL A 156 11.70 -5.62 -5.78
N LYS A 157 10.72 -6.48 -6.06
CA LYS A 157 10.28 -7.56 -5.16
C LYS A 157 11.29 -8.71 -5.14
N ASP A 158 11.98 -8.92 -4.04
CA ASP A 158 12.81 -10.10 -3.79
C ASP A 158 11.93 -11.27 -3.34
N ARG A 159 11.63 -12.15 -4.30
CA ARG A 159 10.79 -13.34 -4.07
C ARG A 159 11.44 -14.36 -3.14
N SER A 160 12.78 -14.42 -3.09
CA SER A 160 13.50 -15.38 -2.25
C SER A 160 13.43 -15.00 -0.78
N ARG A 161 13.55 -13.71 -0.49
CA ARG A 161 13.50 -13.15 0.88
C ARG A 161 12.09 -12.75 1.32
N GLY A 162 11.13 -12.70 0.40
CA GLY A 162 9.78 -12.26 0.69
C GLY A 162 9.74 -10.78 1.11
N THR A 163 10.52 -9.92 0.46
CA THR A 163 10.54 -8.48 0.75
C THR A 163 10.82 -7.66 -0.53
N PHE A 164 11.02 -6.36 -0.41
CA PHE A 164 11.49 -5.49 -1.48
C PHE A 164 12.92 -5.03 -1.19
N VAL A 165 13.67 -4.79 -2.25
CA VAL A 165 15.06 -4.31 -2.19
C VAL A 165 15.29 -3.26 -3.27
N ARG A 166 16.41 -2.53 -3.21
CA ARG A 166 16.85 -1.70 -4.33
C ARG A 166 17.44 -2.60 -5.42
N GLU A 167 17.21 -2.26 -6.68
CA GLU A 167 17.81 -2.98 -7.82
C GLU A 167 19.35 -2.98 -7.76
N SER A 168 19.95 -1.91 -7.23
CA SER A 168 21.39 -1.81 -6.97
C SER A 168 21.92 -2.92 -6.07
N ASP A 169 21.11 -3.39 -5.12
CA ASP A 169 21.54 -4.30 -4.04
C ASP A 169 21.49 -5.77 -4.49
N ARG A 170 20.92 -6.05 -5.67
CA ARG A 170 20.89 -7.40 -6.27
C ARG A 170 22.18 -7.78 -6.99
N ARG A 171 23.06 -6.82 -7.27
CA ARG A 171 24.30 -7.05 -8.04
C ARG A 171 25.51 -7.37 -7.15
N GLY A 172 25.28 -7.77 -5.90
CA GLY A 172 26.31 -8.15 -4.93
C GLY A 172 26.37 -9.65 -4.70
#